data_AF-A0A7C8QDJ9-F1
#
_entry.id   AF-A0A7C8QDJ9-F1
#
_cell.length_a   1.000
_cell.length_b   1.000
_cell.length_c   1.000
_cell.angle_alpha   90.00
_cell.angle_beta   90.00
_cell.angle_gamma   90.00
#
_symmetry.space_group_name_H-M   'P 1'
#
loop_
_entity.id
_entity.type
_entity.pdbx_description
1 polymer ?
#
loop_
_entity_poly.entity_id
_entity_poly.type
_entity_poly.pdbx_seq_one_letter_code
_entity_poly.pdbx_strand_id
1 'polypeptide(L)'
;MSRGIRVGVVTAAGYEEAKRYNDRLHGLLEAINSSEAITPEQKRNFIVLGGEANFMFQFNSNAPHLLESIPKDIWALDEMRAWKDEDITELLDIAEAALNDSVEAMKLNADIIRKSRAVGVVPKPGTKFFREQLEETVLAAQKVVELSDVGRRLPFCAFNGRSLSKCSVD
;
A
#
# COMPACT_ATOMS: atom_id res chain seq x y z
N MET A 1 -5.50 22.64 -8.28
CA MET A 1 -5.24 22.24 -9.68
C MET A 1 -5.45 23.37 -10.68
N SER A 2 -6.52 24.19 -10.56
CA SER A 2 -6.74 25.37 -11.43
C SER A 2 -5.58 26.37 -11.46
N ARG A 3 -4.77 26.43 -10.40
CA ARG A 3 -3.52 27.21 -10.31
C ARG A 3 -2.28 26.52 -10.90
N GLY A 4 -2.45 25.42 -11.65
CA GLY A 4 -1.34 24.64 -12.23
C GLY A 4 -0.57 23.74 -11.25
N ILE A 5 -1.00 23.64 -9.98
CA ILE A 5 -0.36 22.78 -8.98
C ILE A 5 -0.62 21.29 -9.24
N ARG A 6 0.38 20.46 -8.91
CA ARG A 6 0.28 19.00 -8.86
C ARG A 6 -0.24 18.52 -7.51
N VAL A 7 -1.12 17.52 -7.53
CA VAL A 7 -1.76 16.95 -6.34
C VAL A 7 -1.53 15.45 -6.38
N GLY A 8 -0.82 14.93 -5.37
CA GLY A 8 -0.62 13.50 -5.19
C GLY A 8 -1.36 13.00 -3.96
N VAL A 9 -2.06 11.87 -4.10
CA VAL A 9 -2.67 11.13 -2.99
C VAL A 9 -1.86 9.87 -2.76
N VAL A 10 -1.25 9.72 -1.58
CA VAL A 10 -0.49 8.52 -1.20
C VAL A 10 -1.33 7.68 -0.24
N THR A 11 -1.36 6.36 -0.45
CA THR A 11 -2.18 5.46 0.39
C THR A 11 -1.52 4.09 0.59
N ALA A 12 -1.60 3.58 1.81
CA ALA A 12 -1.10 2.24 2.15
C ALA A 12 -1.93 1.09 1.54
N ALA A 13 -3.11 1.40 1.00
CA ALA A 13 -3.93 0.43 0.29
C ALA A 13 -3.24 0.05 -1.03
N GLY A 14 -2.75 -1.20 -1.11
CA GLY A 14 -2.10 -1.77 -2.29
C GLY A 14 -3.08 -2.64 -3.09
N TYR A 15 -3.58 -2.09 -4.19
CA TYR A 15 -4.35 -2.78 -5.23
C TYR A 15 -3.61 -2.56 -6.56
N GLU A 16 -3.64 -3.56 -7.43
CA GLU A 16 -3.08 -3.40 -8.79
C GLU A 16 -4.11 -2.77 -9.75
N GLU A 17 -5.38 -2.77 -9.35
CA GLU A 17 -6.52 -2.35 -10.16
C GLU A 17 -6.95 -0.90 -9.87
N ALA A 18 -7.00 -0.07 -10.92
CA ALA A 18 -7.49 1.31 -10.84
C ALA A 18 -8.91 1.43 -10.24
N LYS A 19 -9.79 0.43 -10.52
CA LYS A 19 -11.16 0.38 -10.02
C LYS A 19 -11.23 0.54 -8.49
N ARG A 20 -10.37 -0.17 -7.75
CA ARG A 20 -10.38 -0.16 -6.28
C ARG A 20 -10.02 1.21 -5.72
N TYR A 21 -9.14 1.95 -6.38
CA TYR A 21 -8.83 3.32 -6.02
C TYR A 21 -9.97 4.27 -6.36
N ASN A 22 -10.62 4.10 -7.52
CA ASN A 22 -11.80 4.88 -7.86
C ASN A 22 -12.94 4.65 -6.87
N ASP A 23 -13.25 3.40 -6.48
CA ASP A 23 -14.31 3.11 -5.50
C ASP A 23 -14.10 3.90 -4.18
N ARG A 24 -12.85 4.20 -3.79
CA ARG A 24 -12.51 4.97 -2.59
C ARG A 24 -12.46 6.49 -2.82
N LEU A 25 -12.13 6.93 -4.04
CA LEU A 25 -11.94 8.35 -4.40
C LEU A 25 -13.02 8.87 -5.36
N HIS A 26 -14.12 8.12 -5.53
CA HIS A 26 -15.08 8.31 -6.61
C HIS A 26 -15.58 9.75 -6.70
N GLY A 27 -16.07 10.29 -5.58
CA GLY A 27 -16.57 11.67 -5.55
C GLY A 27 -15.51 12.72 -5.90
N LEU A 28 -14.25 12.51 -5.53
CA LEU A 28 -13.15 13.42 -5.89
C LEU A 28 -12.83 13.32 -7.39
N LEU A 29 -12.74 12.11 -7.93
CA LEU A 29 -12.43 11.89 -9.35
C LEU A 29 -13.53 12.45 -10.25
N GLU A 30 -14.80 12.23 -9.89
CA GLU A 30 -15.94 12.80 -10.61
C GLU A 30 -15.97 14.33 -10.52
N ALA A 31 -15.64 14.92 -9.36
CA ALA A 31 -15.54 16.37 -9.22
C ALA A 31 -14.42 16.96 -10.10
N ILE A 32 -13.28 16.27 -10.22
CA ILE A 32 -12.20 16.67 -11.14
C ILE A 32 -12.68 16.53 -12.59
N ASN A 33 -13.34 15.42 -12.93
CA ASN A 33 -13.78 15.12 -14.28
C ASN A 33 -14.83 16.12 -14.79
N SER A 34 -15.82 16.45 -13.97
CA SER A 34 -16.90 17.39 -14.28
C SER A 34 -16.52 18.87 -14.17
N SER A 35 -15.36 19.20 -13.58
CA SER A 35 -14.94 20.60 -13.42
C SER A 35 -14.62 21.26 -14.76
N GLU A 36 -15.26 22.40 -15.01
CA GLU A 36 -14.96 23.32 -16.13
C GLU A 36 -13.85 24.32 -15.77
N ALA A 37 -13.56 24.50 -14.47
CA ALA A 37 -12.53 25.43 -13.99
C ALA A 37 -11.09 24.89 -14.09
N ILE A 38 -10.94 23.63 -14.51
CA ILE A 38 -9.65 22.93 -14.63
C ILE A 38 -9.52 22.41 -16.06
N THR A 39 -8.45 22.80 -16.75
CA THR A 39 -8.21 22.35 -18.13
C THR A 39 -7.90 20.85 -18.18
N PRO A 40 -8.10 20.17 -19.33
CA PRO A 40 -7.75 18.76 -19.47
C PRO A 40 -6.29 18.45 -19.10
N GLU A 41 -5.36 19.35 -19.42
CA GLU A 41 -3.95 19.21 -19.03
C GLU A 41 -3.76 19.32 -17.52
N GLN A 42 -4.42 20.28 -16.87
CA GLN A 42 -4.36 20.43 -15.42
C GLN A 42 -5.03 19.26 -14.69
N LYS A 43 -6.00 18.55 -15.29
CA LYS A 43 -6.59 17.34 -14.69
C LYS A 43 -5.55 16.22 -14.52
N ARG A 44 -4.61 16.07 -15.48
CA ARG A 44 -3.50 15.11 -15.41
C ARG A 44 -2.50 15.38 -14.28
N ASN A 45 -2.56 16.55 -13.64
CA ASN A 45 -1.73 16.86 -12.48
C ASN A 45 -2.17 16.12 -11.20
N PHE A 46 -3.27 15.39 -11.24
CA PHE A 46 -3.70 14.51 -10.15
C PHE A 46 -3.13 13.11 -10.31
N ILE A 47 -2.44 12.64 -9.28
CA ILE A 47 -1.87 11.28 -9.22
C ILE A 47 -2.28 10.58 -7.93
N VAL A 48 -2.36 9.25 -7.98
CA VAL A 48 -2.57 8.38 -6.83
C VAL A 48 -1.40 7.41 -6.75
N LEU A 49 -0.72 7.38 -5.60
CA LEU A 49 0.32 6.40 -5.30
C LEU A 49 -0.24 5.41 -4.28
N GLY A 50 -0.47 4.20 -4.76
CA GLY A 50 -1.06 3.09 -4.04
C GLY A 50 -0.02 2.10 -3.51
N GLY A 51 -0.38 1.42 -2.43
CA GLY A 51 0.54 0.50 -1.74
C GLY A 51 1.78 1.23 -1.26
N GLU A 52 1.61 2.45 -0.74
CA GLU A 52 2.70 3.32 -0.29
C GLU A 52 3.45 3.85 -1.50
N ALA A 53 4.46 3.15 -2.02
CA ALA A 53 5.18 3.52 -3.24
C ALA A 53 5.27 2.37 -4.26
N ASN A 54 4.19 1.60 -4.43
CA ASN A 54 4.19 0.43 -5.30
C ASN A 54 3.44 0.61 -6.63
N PHE A 55 2.33 1.37 -6.65
CA PHE A 55 1.46 1.50 -7.81
C PHE A 55 1.13 2.96 -8.09
N MET A 56 1.53 3.50 -9.25
CA MET A 56 1.19 4.86 -9.64
C MET A 56 0.02 4.86 -10.62
N PHE A 57 -0.96 5.72 -10.35
CA PHE A 57 -2.06 6.02 -11.24
C PHE A 57 -2.12 7.52 -11.51
N GLN A 58 -2.42 7.89 -12.74
CA GLN A 58 -2.67 9.28 -13.14
C GLN A 58 -4.14 9.46 -13.53
N PHE A 59 -4.70 10.63 -13.24
CA PHE A 59 -6.04 10.96 -13.71
C PHE A 59 -6.09 10.98 -15.24
N ASN A 60 -7.06 10.27 -15.81
CA ASN A 60 -7.36 10.28 -17.23
C ASN A 60 -8.87 10.20 -17.46
N SER A 61 -9.47 11.26 -18.00
CA SER A 61 -10.92 11.33 -18.27
C SER A 61 -11.44 10.26 -19.22
N ASN A 62 -10.57 9.68 -20.06
CA ASN A 62 -10.95 8.65 -21.04
C ASN A 62 -10.69 7.23 -20.53
N ALA A 63 -9.96 7.08 -19.42
CA ALA A 63 -9.67 5.77 -18.85
C ALA A 63 -10.89 5.23 -18.10
N PRO A 64 -11.10 3.89 -18.12
CA PRO A 64 -12.02 3.26 -17.19
C PRO A 64 -11.68 3.68 -15.76
N HIS A 65 -12.69 4.09 -14.99
CA HIS A 65 -12.51 4.52 -13.60
C HIS A 65 -11.66 5.80 -13.41
N LEU A 66 -11.50 6.63 -14.44
CA LEU A 66 -10.85 7.94 -14.40
C LEU A 66 -9.36 7.92 -13.98
N LEU A 67 -8.77 6.72 -13.94
CA LEU A 67 -7.41 6.48 -13.49
C LEU A 67 -6.72 5.52 -14.45
N GLU A 68 -5.55 5.92 -14.93
CA GLU A 68 -4.66 5.12 -15.78
C GLU A 68 -3.45 4.69 -14.98
N SER A 69 -3.10 3.39 -15.04
CA SER A 69 -1.90 2.86 -14.39
C SER A 69 -0.66 3.31 -15.14
N ILE A 70 0.33 3.84 -14.42
CA ILE A 70 1.60 4.28 -14.99
C ILE A 70 2.66 3.20 -14.72
N PRO A 71 3.26 2.63 -15.79
CA PRO A 71 4.32 1.63 -15.66
C PRO A 71 5.45 2.06 -14.71
N LYS A 72 5.89 1.13 -13.86
CA LYS A 72 6.87 1.40 -12.79
C LYS A 72 8.20 1.95 -13.33
N ASP A 73 8.62 1.50 -14.51
CA ASP A 73 9.82 1.99 -15.20
C ASP A 73 9.78 3.49 -15.53
N ILE A 74 8.60 4.11 -15.61
CA ILE A 74 8.49 5.54 -15.93
C ILE A 74 8.80 6.43 -14.73
N TRP A 75 8.48 5.99 -13.51
CA TRP A 75 8.47 6.86 -12.32
C TRP A 75 9.29 6.34 -11.14
N ALA A 76 9.65 5.06 -11.12
CA ALA A 76 10.46 4.51 -10.05
C ALA A 76 11.86 5.12 -10.04
N LEU A 77 12.38 5.36 -8.84
CA LEU A 77 13.76 5.78 -8.63
C LEU A 77 14.72 4.62 -8.97
N ASP A 78 15.98 4.94 -9.23
CA ASP A 78 16.98 3.92 -9.57
C ASP A 78 17.19 2.91 -8.43
N GLU A 79 17.09 3.38 -7.19
CA GLU A 79 17.12 2.53 -6.00
C GLU A 79 15.94 1.54 -5.98
N MET A 80 14.74 2.00 -6.31
CA MET A 80 13.54 1.16 -6.36
C MET A 80 13.58 0.11 -7.47
N ARG A 81 14.26 0.44 -8.59
CA ARG A 81 14.46 -0.48 -9.71
C ARG A 81 15.54 -1.53 -9.42
N ALA A 82 16.47 -1.22 -8.51
CA ALA A 82 17.54 -2.12 -8.12
C ALA A 82 17.08 -3.22 -7.15
N TRP A 83 15.89 -3.10 -6.56
CA TRP A 83 15.34 -4.12 -5.66
C TRP A 83 15.05 -5.41 -6.42
N LYS A 84 15.55 -6.52 -5.87
CA LYS A 84 15.34 -7.84 -6.42
C LYS A 84 14.03 -8.42 -5.91
N ASP A 85 13.30 -9.10 -6.78
CA ASP A 85 12.09 -9.80 -6.38
C ASP A 85 12.37 -10.90 -5.33
N GLU A 86 13.58 -11.48 -5.34
CA GLU A 86 14.02 -12.42 -4.31
C GLU A 86 14.11 -11.76 -2.94
N ASP A 87 14.69 -10.55 -2.86
CA ASP A 87 14.82 -9.80 -1.60
C ASP A 87 13.44 -9.37 -1.09
N ILE A 88 12.53 -8.96 -1.98
CA ILE A 88 11.14 -8.62 -1.60
C ILE A 88 10.44 -9.85 -1.02
N THR A 89 10.61 -11.01 -1.66
CA THR A 89 9.98 -12.26 -1.21
C THR A 89 10.53 -12.67 0.15
N GLU A 90 11.86 -12.63 0.32
CA GLU A 90 12.54 -12.94 1.59
C GLU A 90 12.05 -12.03 2.73
N LEU A 91 11.96 -10.72 2.50
CA LEU A 91 11.48 -9.76 3.50
C LEU A 91 10.05 -10.10 3.94
N LEU A 92 9.17 -10.36 2.98
CA LEU A 92 7.78 -10.67 3.26
C LEU A 92 7.63 -12.04 3.93
N ASP A 93 8.47 -13.03 3.62
CA ASP A 93 8.48 -14.34 4.27
C ASP A 93 8.87 -14.24 5.75
N ILE A 94 9.88 -13.42 6.05
CA ILE A 94 10.30 -13.11 7.42
C ILE A 94 9.18 -12.41 8.19
N ALA A 95 8.55 -11.41 7.57
CA ALA A 95 7.41 -10.71 8.18
C ALA A 95 6.20 -11.64 8.39
N GLU A 96 5.92 -12.52 7.44
CA GLU A 96 4.84 -13.51 7.52
C GLU A 96 5.06 -14.51 8.65
N ALA A 97 6.29 -15.01 8.80
CA ALA A 97 6.66 -15.89 9.91
C ALA A 97 6.44 -15.20 11.27
N ALA A 98 6.94 -13.97 11.43
CA ALA A 98 6.78 -13.21 12.67
C ALA A 98 5.31 -12.91 13.02
N LEU A 99 4.47 -12.65 12.01
CA LEU A 99 3.03 -12.48 12.21
C LEU A 99 2.35 -13.79 12.61
N ASN A 100 2.73 -14.92 12.01
CA ASN A 100 2.22 -16.24 12.39
C ASN A 100 2.58 -16.59 13.84
N ASP A 101 3.84 -16.37 14.24
CA ASP A 101 4.30 -16.60 15.62
C ASP A 101 3.48 -15.76 16.62
N SER A 102 3.20 -14.50 16.28
CA SER A 102 2.37 -13.62 17.10
C SER A 102 0.92 -14.10 17.21
N VAL A 103 0.35 -14.59 16.09
CA VAL A 103 -1.00 -15.17 16.05
C VAL A 103 -1.09 -16.42 16.94
N GLU A 104 -0.09 -17.30 16.88
CA GLU A 104 -0.03 -18.50 17.71
C GLU A 104 0.15 -18.16 19.20
N ALA A 105 1.13 -17.33 19.53
CA ALA A 105 1.47 -16.96 20.90
C ALA A 105 0.30 -16.30 21.64
N MET A 106 -0.43 -15.41 20.95
CA MET A 106 -1.59 -14.72 21.52
C MET A 106 -2.92 -15.44 21.25
N LYS A 107 -2.91 -16.58 20.56
CA LYS A 107 -4.10 -17.37 20.15
C LYS A 107 -5.14 -16.52 19.43
N LEU A 108 -4.69 -15.70 18.49
CA LEU A 108 -5.57 -14.80 17.73
C LEU A 108 -6.42 -15.59 16.74
N ASN A 109 -7.71 -15.28 16.68
CA ASN A 109 -8.58 -15.80 15.63
C ASN A 109 -8.43 -14.95 14.36
N ALA A 110 -7.36 -15.24 13.62
CA ALA A 110 -6.84 -14.40 12.53
C ALA A 110 -6.66 -15.18 11.23
N ASP A 111 -6.62 -14.45 10.11
CA ASP A 111 -6.06 -14.89 8.84
C ASP A 111 -4.82 -14.05 8.50
N ILE A 112 -3.83 -14.67 7.89
CA ILE A 112 -2.71 -13.98 7.27
C ILE A 112 -3.01 -13.80 5.77
N ILE A 113 -2.81 -12.58 5.27
CA ILE A 113 -3.01 -12.21 3.88
C ILE A 113 -1.68 -11.80 3.28
N ARG A 114 -1.18 -12.61 2.35
CA ARG A 114 0.02 -12.34 1.55
C ARG A 114 -0.34 -11.73 0.18
N LYS A 115 0.39 -10.69 -0.21
CA LYS A 115 0.34 -10.01 -1.52
C LYS A 115 1.74 -9.92 -2.12
N SER A 116 1.82 -9.42 -3.36
CA SER A 116 3.08 -9.23 -4.10
C SER A 116 4.10 -8.32 -3.41
N ARG A 117 3.64 -7.35 -2.63
CA ARG A 117 4.49 -6.33 -1.96
C ARG A 117 4.13 -6.09 -0.49
N ALA A 118 3.28 -6.93 0.09
CA ALA A 118 2.81 -6.77 1.46
C ALA A 118 2.35 -8.08 2.08
N VAL A 119 2.43 -8.17 3.40
CA VAL A 119 1.77 -9.21 4.20
C VAL A 119 1.08 -8.55 5.40
N GLY A 120 -0.03 -9.13 5.86
CA GLY A 120 -0.70 -8.60 7.03
C GLY A 120 -1.61 -9.62 7.72
N VAL A 121 -1.97 -9.31 8.95
CA VAL A 121 -2.89 -10.10 9.77
C VAL A 121 -4.22 -9.38 9.88
N VAL A 122 -5.32 -10.11 9.64
CA VAL A 122 -6.68 -9.61 9.76
C VAL A 122 -7.51 -10.51 10.69
N PRO A 123 -8.45 -9.96 11.46
CA PRO A 123 -9.36 -10.77 12.26
C PRO A 123 -10.32 -11.56 11.36
N LYS A 124 -10.57 -12.82 11.73
CA LYS A 124 -11.64 -13.61 11.10
C LYS A 124 -13.00 -12.97 11.32
N PRO A 125 -13.99 -13.21 10.43
CA PRO A 125 -15.34 -12.68 10.59
C PRO A 125 -15.91 -12.91 12.00
N GLY A 126 -16.50 -11.87 12.58
CA GLY A 126 -17.04 -11.90 13.95
C GLY A 126 -16.01 -11.66 15.07
N THR A 127 -14.72 -11.53 14.73
CA THR A 127 -13.65 -11.23 15.70
C THR A 127 -13.20 -9.77 15.56
N LYS A 128 -12.76 -9.18 16.68
CA LYS A 128 -12.04 -7.92 16.70
C LYS A 128 -10.79 -8.10 17.55
N PHE A 129 -9.67 -7.55 17.09
CA PHE A 129 -8.47 -7.48 17.92
C PHE A 129 -8.52 -6.27 18.83
N PHE A 130 -7.93 -6.43 20.01
CA PHE A 130 -7.58 -5.31 20.86
C PHE A 130 -6.42 -4.53 20.24
N ARG A 131 -6.32 -3.25 20.58
CA ARG A 131 -5.27 -2.41 20.04
C ARG A 131 -3.88 -2.96 20.39
N GLU A 132 -3.73 -3.44 21.61
CA GLU A 132 -2.50 -3.99 22.16
C GLU A 132 -2.05 -5.24 21.41
N GLN A 133 -2.99 -6.10 20.99
CA GLN A 133 -2.69 -7.27 20.16
C GLN A 133 -2.15 -6.84 18.79
N LEU A 134 -2.73 -5.78 18.20
CA LEU A 134 -2.25 -5.22 16.95
C LEU A 134 -0.87 -4.57 17.11
N GLU A 135 -0.64 -3.78 18.17
CA GLU A 135 0.68 -3.20 18.44
C GLU A 135 1.74 -4.30 18.61
N GLU A 136 1.44 -5.36 19.37
CA GLU A 136 2.37 -6.49 19.56
C GLU A 136 2.73 -7.17 18.24
N THR A 137 1.73 -7.52 17.40
CA THR A 137 2.00 -8.12 16.08
C THR A 137 2.86 -7.23 15.18
N VAL A 138 2.68 -5.90 15.23
CA VAL A 138 3.46 -4.94 14.43
C VAL A 138 4.89 -4.85 14.97
N LEU A 139 5.06 -4.68 16.27
CA LEU A 139 6.36 -4.54 16.90
C LEU A 139 7.21 -5.81 16.72
N ALA A 140 6.60 -6.99 16.85
CA ALA A 140 7.25 -8.26 16.58
C ALA A 140 7.73 -8.36 15.12
N ALA A 141 6.82 -8.13 14.15
CA ALA A 141 7.17 -8.19 12.73
C ALA A 141 8.23 -7.16 12.35
N GLN A 142 8.09 -5.91 12.80
CA GLN A 142 9.06 -4.85 12.58
C GLN A 142 10.43 -5.27 13.12
N LYS A 143 10.49 -5.71 14.37
CA LYS A 143 11.76 -6.02 15.03
C LYS A 143 12.50 -7.17 14.33
N VAL A 144 11.79 -8.21 13.93
CA VAL A 144 12.38 -9.36 13.23
C VAL A 144 12.90 -8.94 11.86
N VAL A 145 12.13 -8.14 11.10
CA VAL A 145 12.56 -7.65 9.78
C VAL A 145 13.75 -6.70 9.90
N GLU A 146 13.75 -5.74 10.83
CA GLU A 146 14.88 -4.81 11.06
C GLU A 146 16.21 -5.53 11.37
N LEU A 147 16.13 -6.68 12.04
CA LEU A 147 17.31 -7.46 12.42
C LEU A 147 17.81 -8.37 11.29
N SER A 148 16.99 -8.63 10.27
CA SER A 148 17.36 -9.45 9.12
C SER A 148 18.31 -8.72 8.17
N ASP A 149 19.09 -9.48 7.39
CA ASP A 149 19.97 -8.89 6.38
C ASP A 149 19.19 -8.20 5.24
N VAL A 150 18.00 -8.72 4.90
CA VAL A 150 17.15 -8.13 3.87
C VAL A 150 16.46 -6.84 4.32
N GLY A 151 16.05 -6.72 5.58
CA GLY A 151 15.46 -5.50 6.13
C GLY A 151 16.44 -4.33 6.26
N ARG A 152 17.75 -4.58 6.16
CA ARG A 152 18.77 -3.53 6.03
C ARG A 152 18.97 -3.06 4.60
N ARG A 153 18.54 -3.84 3.60
CA ARG A 153 18.73 -3.58 2.17
C ARG A 153 17.49 -2.95 1.53
N LEU A 154 16.31 -3.29 2.01
CA LEU A 154 15.03 -2.80 1.49
C LEU A 154 14.34 -1.86 2.50
N PRO A 155 13.80 -0.72 2.06
CA PRO A 155 12.89 0.05 2.88
C PRO A 155 11.59 -0.73 3.07
N PHE A 156 11.02 -0.66 4.26
CA PHE A 156 9.74 -1.28 4.57
C PHE A 156 9.00 -0.48 5.63
N CYS A 157 7.70 -0.70 5.69
CA CYS A 157 6.82 -0.12 6.68
C CYS A 157 6.00 -1.24 7.33
N ALA A 158 6.06 -1.30 8.66
CA ALA A 158 5.18 -2.13 9.49
C ALA A 158 4.30 -1.20 10.33
N PHE A 159 2.97 -1.35 10.25
CA PHE A 159 2.06 -0.44 10.96
C PHE A 159 0.79 -1.11 11.47
N ASN A 160 0.23 -0.51 12.54
CA ASN A 160 -1.07 -0.84 13.10
C ASN A 160 -2.17 -0.04 12.39
N GLY A 161 -2.97 -0.70 11.56
CA GLY A 161 -4.10 -0.12 10.83
C GLY A 161 -5.40 -0.03 11.64
N ARG A 162 -5.35 -0.14 12.98
CA ARG A 162 -6.48 -0.21 13.94
C ARG A 162 -7.34 -1.45 13.87
N SER A 163 -7.53 -2.03 12.68
CA SER A 163 -8.30 -3.27 12.48
C SER A 163 -7.46 -4.38 11.85
N LEU A 164 -6.21 -4.10 11.49
CA LEU A 164 -5.26 -5.03 10.88
C LEU A 164 -3.84 -4.56 11.20
N SER A 165 -2.88 -5.48 11.16
CA SER A 165 -1.45 -5.14 11.12
C SER A 165 -0.88 -5.51 9.77
N LYS A 166 -0.05 -4.65 9.18
CA LYS A 166 0.51 -4.83 7.83
C LYS A 166 2.01 -4.51 7.82
N CYS A 167 2.77 -5.29 7.08
CA CYS A 167 4.14 -5.03 6.66
C CYS A 167 4.21 -4.94 5.12
N SER A 168 4.86 -3.93 4.56
CA SER A 168 5.08 -3.76 3.12
C SER A 168 6.46 -3.22 2.80
N VAL A 169 6.94 -3.51 1.59
CA VAL A 169 8.12 -2.87 1.02
C VAL A 169 7.71 -1.50 0.47
N ASP A 170 8.48 -0.47 0.83
CA ASP A 170 8.23 0.93 0.49
C ASP A 170 9.23 1.43 -0.56
#